data_AF-A0A942GV37-F1
#
_entry.id   AF-A0A942GV37-F1
#
_cell.length_a   1.000
_cell.length_b   1.000
_cell.length_c   1.000
_cell.angle_alpha   90.00
_cell.angle_beta   90.00
_cell.angle_gamma   90.00
#
_symmetry.space_group_name_H-M   'P 1'
#
loop_
_entity.id
_entity.type
_entity.pdbx_description
1 polymer ?
#
loop_
_entity_poly.entity_id
_entity_poly.type
_entity_poly.pdbx_seq_one_letter_code
_entity_poly.pdbx_strand_id
1 'polypeptide(L)'
;MRVFSNRFLPLTALLLVFSSALAQDDTKPADPAKDAKETPQATEPAKDAKEAKDTKEASEEPKLLWNSITFGLNSFRYSGSDRRLQQYAKLDGPPTLSELVIGMPARTMSPFVRAVLRGNPGQDRVGELYMAFPSLHAIVKAEGSTSDYNNTAWEPTKTSLDDVAKIYWEQTLGPTTGGFVMWRRDIQDENFVPPFPSNRIVTSTYAASIENRNKSGSMGASFIESRLNDESGALPTTARHTGNFEATMQSGALDLRATASYTKIQQRAQGDTGIGSLGFSGVFDLNELSSLEIDACGVHYSLGDVTQSAYLKQDTSFGARYTTFWEEGSLNVGFHHREVQRMRQDHSYVDVPKWNTYDFRLKQRLSPTWRLTVRGTWDRALALATYQTDDPRQLAWDDRAMLTAKLEGGTPSLVSYLSYTYRLRQNFGRNVSIGWNNFTLGASKDISPKLSVFAEGSQDTFAIGDDPLNTADPLGAYFPKSVSLTTGATFVRSPRESFSGVMQYFLTDNWVGNQVTLSYRRSLSAANSFDVSLAPWRMSDRLYGLTGYDATLFSLRFTTKF
;
A
#
# COMPACT_ATOMS: atom_id res chain seq x y z
N MET A 1 -30.81 23.71 24.27
CA MET A 1 -30.19 25.06 24.20
C MET A 1 -28.70 24.90 24.44
N ARG A 2 -27.86 25.24 23.45
CA ARG A 2 -26.36 25.18 23.40
C ARG A 2 -25.73 23.77 23.42
N VAL A 3 -24.81 23.33 22.55
CA VAL A 3 -24.01 23.94 21.47
C VAL A 3 -23.82 22.89 20.35
N PHE A 4 -24.14 23.25 19.10
CA PHE A 4 -23.70 22.55 17.90
C PHE A 4 -22.23 22.90 17.64
N SER A 5 -21.33 21.91 17.59
CA SER A 5 -19.93 22.14 17.22
C SER A 5 -19.71 21.88 15.72
N ASN A 6 -19.35 22.94 15.01
CA ASN A 6 -18.85 22.97 13.64
C ASN A 6 -17.81 21.87 13.34
N ARG A 7 -18.16 20.91 12.47
CA ARG A 7 -17.21 19.99 11.80
C ARG A 7 -17.60 19.83 10.33
N PHE A 8 -17.60 20.93 9.58
CA PHE A 8 -17.75 20.97 8.12
C PHE A 8 -17.04 22.22 7.62
N LEU A 9 -15.74 22.16 7.29
CA LEU A 9 -15.07 23.38 6.77
C LEU A 9 -13.84 23.27 5.84
N PRO A 10 -13.26 22.11 5.43
CA PRO A 10 -12.23 22.16 4.40
C PRO A 10 -12.75 21.98 2.96
N LEU A 11 -13.82 21.20 2.72
CA LEU A 11 -14.29 20.91 1.34
C LEU A 11 -15.40 21.86 0.84
N THR A 12 -16.31 22.29 1.72
CA THR A 12 -17.42 23.20 1.37
C THR A 12 -16.95 24.64 1.17
N ALA A 13 -15.88 25.05 1.84
CA ALA A 13 -15.29 26.39 1.70
C ALA A 13 -14.57 26.57 0.36
N LEU A 14 -13.98 25.52 -0.21
CA LEU A 14 -13.29 25.60 -1.50
C LEU A 14 -14.28 25.76 -2.68
N LEU A 15 -15.50 25.20 -2.57
CA LEU A 15 -16.56 25.34 -3.57
C LEU A 15 -17.23 26.74 -3.55
N LEU A 16 -17.24 27.43 -2.41
CA LEU A 16 -17.87 28.76 -2.29
C LEU A 16 -16.93 29.90 -2.71
N VAL A 17 -15.62 29.78 -2.52
CA VAL A 17 -14.65 30.84 -2.89
C VAL A 17 -14.51 31.01 -4.42
N PHE A 18 -14.74 29.96 -5.21
CA PHE A 18 -14.70 30.07 -6.69
C PHE A 18 -16.03 30.48 -7.33
N SER A 19 -17.12 30.52 -6.56
CA SER A 19 -18.44 30.96 -7.06
C SER A 19 -18.58 32.49 -7.02
N SER A 20 -17.87 33.17 -6.11
CA SER A 20 -17.95 34.62 -5.88
C SER A 20 -16.95 35.46 -6.69
N ALA A 21 -16.02 34.85 -7.43
CA ALA A 21 -15.03 35.55 -8.26
C ALA A 21 -15.45 35.69 -9.74
N LEU A 22 -16.67 35.26 -10.09
CA LEU A 22 -17.19 35.24 -11.47
C LEU A 22 -18.46 36.10 -11.66
N ALA A 23 -18.81 36.94 -10.70
CA ALA A 23 -19.98 37.81 -10.78
C ALA A 23 -19.65 39.23 -10.31
N GLN A 24 -19.07 40.05 -11.19
CA GLN A 24 -19.26 41.51 -11.29
C GLN A 24 -18.22 42.10 -12.27
N ASP A 25 -18.65 42.42 -13.48
CA ASP A 25 -18.40 43.76 -14.04
C ASP A 25 -19.36 44.02 -15.21
N ASP A 26 -20.45 44.73 -14.92
CA ASP A 26 -21.40 45.29 -15.89
C ASP A 26 -21.04 46.78 -16.04
N THR A 27 -20.32 47.13 -17.10
CA THR A 27 -20.25 48.53 -17.57
C THR A 27 -20.37 48.60 -19.08
N LYS A 28 -21.51 49.13 -19.54
CA LYS A 28 -21.73 49.65 -20.90
C LYS A 28 -20.94 50.96 -21.06
N PRO A 29 -20.43 51.30 -22.26
CA PRO A 29 -21.21 52.24 -23.07
C PRO A 29 -21.08 52.12 -24.62
N ALA A 30 -22.18 52.53 -25.26
CA ALA A 30 -22.38 53.30 -26.50
C ALA A 30 -21.64 53.00 -27.84
N ASP A 31 -22.47 52.79 -28.87
CA ASP A 31 -22.23 52.96 -30.32
C ASP A 31 -21.87 54.41 -30.72
N PRO A 32 -21.17 54.62 -31.86
CA PRO A 32 -21.90 55.09 -33.05
C PRO A 32 -21.40 54.55 -34.42
N ALA A 33 -22.37 54.03 -35.21
CA ALA A 33 -22.74 54.31 -36.60
C ALA A 33 -21.73 54.49 -37.78
N LYS A 34 -22.14 53.89 -38.93
CA LYS A 34 -21.86 54.19 -40.37
C LYS A 34 -20.55 53.62 -40.96
N ASP A 35 -20.46 53.01 -42.16
CA ASP A 35 -21.16 53.23 -43.44
C ASP A 35 -21.28 51.95 -44.32
N ALA A 36 -22.08 52.09 -45.40
CA ALA A 36 -22.65 51.09 -46.30
C ALA A 36 -21.78 50.59 -47.48
N LYS A 37 -22.27 49.51 -48.13
CA LYS A 37 -22.33 49.16 -49.58
C LYS A 37 -21.98 47.69 -49.83
N GLU A 38 -22.51 46.92 -50.77
CA GLU A 38 -23.62 46.96 -51.76
C GLU A 38 -23.73 45.48 -52.23
N THR A 39 -24.94 44.97 -52.50
CA THR A 39 -25.17 43.68 -53.24
C THR A 39 -25.45 43.99 -54.72
N PRO A 40 -25.27 43.05 -55.66
CA PRO A 40 -26.45 42.27 -56.16
C PRO A 40 -26.11 40.78 -56.53
N GLN A 41 -26.98 39.79 -56.27
CA GLN A 41 -27.99 39.17 -57.18
C GLN A 41 -27.46 38.84 -58.60
N ALA A 42 -27.72 37.70 -59.26
CA ALA A 42 -28.64 36.55 -59.14
C ALA A 42 -27.96 35.35 -59.87
N THR A 43 -28.41 34.10 -59.84
CA THR A 43 -29.49 33.53 -60.70
C THR A 43 -29.61 32.03 -60.38
N GLU A 44 -30.84 31.53 -60.23
CA GLU A 44 -31.19 30.10 -60.32
C GLU A 44 -31.70 29.83 -61.75
N PRO A 45 -31.58 28.60 -62.32
CA PRO A 45 -32.72 27.68 -62.18
C PRO A 45 -32.38 26.17 -62.15
N ALA A 46 -33.41 25.42 -61.71
CA ALA A 46 -33.51 23.99 -61.42
C ALA A 46 -33.17 22.98 -62.53
N LYS A 47 -32.86 21.72 -62.14
CA LYS A 47 -33.50 20.48 -62.62
C LYS A 47 -33.06 19.21 -61.87
N ASP A 48 -34.01 18.27 -61.83
CA ASP A 48 -34.10 17.01 -61.09
C ASP A 48 -32.94 16.01 -61.25
N ALA A 49 -32.57 15.32 -60.16
CA ALA A 49 -32.06 13.95 -60.21
C ALA A 49 -32.28 13.20 -58.88
N LYS A 50 -33.12 12.16 -59.02
CA LYS A 50 -33.52 11.05 -58.14
C LYS A 50 -32.53 10.53 -57.09
N GLU A 51 -33.13 10.17 -55.95
CA GLU A 51 -32.93 8.96 -55.13
C GLU A 51 -31.50 8.37 -54.99
N ALA A 52 -30.92 8.61 -53.82
CA ALA A 52 -30.21 7.57 -53.05
C ALA A 52 -30.21 7.98 -51.57
N LYS A 53 -31.26 7.59 -50.83
CA LYS A 53 -31.31 7.65 -49.36
C LYS A 53 -30.48 6.48 -48.80
N ASP A 54 -29.16 6.54 -48.99
CA ASP A 54 -28.23 5.75 -48.19
C ASP A 54 -28.10 6.42 -46.83
N THR A 55 -28.96 5.98 -45.91
CA THR A 55 -28.84 6.29 -44.49
C THR A 55 -27.61 5.56 -43.99
N LYS A 56 -26.43 6.19 -44.10
CA LYS A 56 -25.29 5.86 -43.25
C LYS A 56 -25.72 6.17 -41.83
N GLU A 57 -26.23 5.16 -41.12
CA GLU A 57 -26.18 5.15 -39.67
C GLU A 57 -24.72 5.35 -39.28
N ALA A 58 -24.37 6.60 -38.99
CA ALA A 58 -23.19 6.92 -38.24
C ALA A 58 -23.30 6.13 -36.94
N SER A 59 -22.51 5.08 -36.82
CA SER A 59 -22.19 4.45 -35.55
C SER A 59 -21.73 5.57 -34.63
N GLU A 60 -22.65 6.15 -33.84
CA GLU A 60 -22.29 7.06 -32.75
C GLU A 60 -21.25 6.32 -31.91
N GLU A 61 -20.01 6.83 -31.89
CA GLU A 61 -19.01 6.36 -30.96
C GLU A 61 -19.64 6.33 -29.57
N PRO A 62 -19.49 5.22 -28.82
CA PRO A 62 -20.17 5.08 -27.54
C PRO A 62 -19.81 6.27 -26.65
N LYS A 63 -20.83 7.08 -26.30
CA LYS A 63 -20.66 8.27 -25.45
C LYS A 63 -19.94 7.85 -24.17
N LEU A 64 -18.77 8.43 -23.93
CA LEU A 64 -17.98 8.20 -22.72
C LEU A 64 -18.78 8.71 -21.51
N LEU A 65 -19.23 7.78 -20.66
CA LEU A 65 -19.90 8.09 -19.40
C LEU A 65 -18.84 8.25 -18.30
N TRP A 66 -18.54 9.50 -17.96
CA TRP A 66 -17.46 9.86 -17.03
C TRP A 66 -17.89 9.81 -15.56
N ASN A 67 -19.20 9.84 -15.31
CA ASN A 67 -19.74 9.89 -13.96
C ASN A 67 -20.36 8.55 -13.59
N SER A 68 -20.37 8.23 -12.31
CA SER A 68 -21.10 7.07 -11.81
C SER A 68 -21.57 7.26 -10.37
N ILE A 69 -22.70 6.65 -10.05
CA ILE A 69 -23.22 6.57 -8.68
C ILE A 69 -23.50 5.11 -8.35
N THR A 70 -23.05 4.67 -7.18
CA THR A 70 -23.23 3.30 -6.67
C THR A 70 -24.00 3.32 -5.37
N PHE A 71 -25.13 2.63 -5.33
CA PHE A 71 -25.91 2.36 -4.13
C PHE A 71 -25.58 0.97 -3.60
N GLY A 72 -25.35 0.85 -2.29
CA GLY A 72 -25.11 -0.42 -1.63
C GLY A 72 -26.21 -0.76 -0.63
N LEU A 73 -26.57 -2.03 -0.47
CA LEU A 73 -27.41 -2.51 0.62
C LEU A 73 -26.73 -3.72 1.24
N ASN A 74 -26.42 -3.62 2.54
CA ASN A 74 -25.75 -4.68 3.28
C ASN A 74 -26.69 -5.20 4.36
N SER A 75 -26.69 -6.51 4.55
CA SER A 75 -27.40 -7.19 5.63
C SER A 75 -26.50 -8.29 6.17
N PHE A 76 -26.60 -8.58 7.46
CA PHE A 76 -25.82 -9.63 8.06
C PHE A 76 -26.58 -10.26 9.23
N ARG A 77 -26.27 -11.53 9.48
CA ARG A 77 -26.71 -12.25 10.67
C ARG A 77 -25.47 -12.87 11.29
N TYR A 78 -25.29 -12.76 12.60
CA TYR A 78 -24.18 -13.42 13.27
C TYR A 78 -24.56 -13.96 14.65
N SER A 79 -23.73 -14.85 15.16
CA SER A 79 -23.70 -15.33 16.54
C SER A 79 -22.25 -15.57 16.99
N GLY A 80 -21.99 -15.54 18.30
CA GLY A 80 -20.65 -15.67 18.85
C GLY A 80 -19.92 -14.33 19.01
N SER A 81 -18.61 -14.32 18.81
CA SER A 81 -17.77 -13.15 19.06
C SER A 81 -17.86 -12.10 17.94
N ASP A 82 -18.69 -11.08 18.15
CA ASP A 82 -18.80 -9.90 17.28
C ASP A 82 -17.44 -9.23 17.03
N ARG A 83 -16.64 -9.05 18.08
CA ARG A 83 -15.31 -8.44 17.98
C ARG A 83 -14.37 -9.21 17.04
N ARG A 84 -14.42 -10.54 17.03
CA ARG A 84 -13.60 -11.35 16.11
C ARG A 84 -14.10 -11.23 14.68
N LEU A 85 -15.40 -11.15 14.46
CA LEU A 85 -15.98 -10.91 13.14
C LEU A 85 -15.63 -9.51 12.61
N GLN A 86 -15.68 -8.49 13.47
CA GLN A 86 -15.33 -7.10 13.15
C GLN A 86 -13.86 -6.86 12.77
N GLN A 87 -12.96 -7.81 13.09
CA GLN A 87 -11.59 -7.79 12.55
C GLN A 87 -11.56 -8.02 11.03
N TYR A 88 -12.58 -8.66 10.48
CA TYR A 88 -12.63 -9.08 9.07
C TYR A 88 -13.73 -8.37 8.28
N ALA A 89 -14.82 -7.94 8.93
CA ALA A 89 -15.93 -7.24 8.29
C ALA A 89 -16.57 -6.22 9.24
N LYS A 90 -16.71 -4.95 8.82
CA LYS A 90 -17.55 -3.96 9.52
C LYS A 90 -19.00 -4.12 9.08
N LEU A 91 -19.89 -4.18 10.06
CA LEU A 91 -21.24 -4.68 9.87
C LEU A 91 -22.25 -3.63 10.32
N ASP A 92 -22.63 -2.73 9.42
CA ASP A 92 -23.77 -1.83 9.64
C ASP A 92 -24.59 -1.69 8.33
N GLY A 93 -25.92 -1.71 8.46
CA GLY A 93 -26.89 -1.59 7.37
C GLY A 93 -27.84 -0.41 7.58
N PRO A 94 -27.92 0.53 6.61
CA PRO A 94 -29.07 0.70 5.71
C PRO A 94 -28.62 0.76 4.21
N PRO A 95 -29.46 1.14 3.22
CA PRO A 95 -28.95 1.51 1.90
C PRO A 95 -27.94 2.66 2.01
N THR A 96 -26.88 2.58 1.21
CA THR A 96 -25.69 3.42 1.31
C THR A 96 -25.36 4.04 -0.04
N LEU A 97 -24.85 5.27 -0.04
CA LEU A 97 -24.13 5.81 -1.19
C LEU A 97 -22.71 5.24 -1.11
N SER A 98 -22.51 4.09 -1.74
CA SER A 98 -21.22 3.40 -1.71
C SER A 98 -20.12 4.16 -2.45
N GLU A 99 -20.46 4.78 -3.58
CA GLU A 99 -19.50 5.53 -4.40
C GLU A 99 -20.22 6.58 -5.25
N LEU A 100 -19.60 7.75 -5.39
CA LEU A 100 -19.94 8.78 -6.37
C LEU A 100 -18.66 9.18 -7.09
N VAL A 101 -18.67 9.12 -8.42
CA VAL A 101 -17.59 9.59 -9.30
C VAL A 101 -18.16 10.67 -10.19
N ILE A 102 -17.54 11.85 -10.18
CA ILE A 102 -17.88 12.97 -11.06
C ILE A 102 -16.63 13.35 -11.84
N GLY A 103 -16.72 13.38 -13.17
CA GLY A 103 -15.64 13.74 -14.08
C GLY A 103 -16.06 14.85 -15.03
N MET A 104 -15.21 15.86 -15.19
CA MET A 104 -15.35 16.92 -16.18
C MET A 104 -14.15 16.90 -17.13
N PRO A 105 -14.36 16.75 -18.45
CA PRO A 105 -13.25 16.70 -19.41
C PRO A 105 -12.53 18.05 -19.47
N ALA A 106 -11.22 18.02 -19.76
CA ALA A 106 -10.48 19.24 -20.04
C ALA A 106 -11.04 19.92 -21.30
N ARG A 107 -11.12 21.26 -21.27
CA ARG A 107 -11.30 22.11 -22.45
C ARG A 107 -10.07 22.99 -22.57
N THR A 108 -9.89 23.67 -23.70
CA THR A 108 -8.71 24.49 -24.01
C THR A 108 -8.30 25.46 -22.89
N MET A 109 -9.25 25.94 -22.08
CA MET A 109 -9.01 26.84 -20.94
C MET A 109 -9.53 26.31 -19.59
N SER A 110 -10.02 25.06 -19.51
CA SER A 110 -10.55 24.50 -18.26
C SER A 110 -9.80 23.23 -17.86
N PRO A 111 -9.49 23.04 -16.57
CA PRO A 111 -8.82 21.84 -16.11
C PRO A 111 -9.69 20.60 -16.34
N PHE A 112 -9.03 19.45 -16.49
CA PHE A 112 -9.71 18.17 -16.26
C PHE A 112 -9.94 18.05 -14.76
N VAL A 113 -11.16 17.70 -14.34
CA VAL A 113 -11.52 17.53 -12.93
C VAL A 113 -12.13 16.16 -12.72
N ARG A 114 -11.71 15.44 -11.69
CA ARG A 114 -12.34 14.20 -11.24
C ARG A 114 -12.48 14.20 -9.73
N ALA A 115 -13.69 14.03 -9.23
CA ALA A 115 -14.00 13.85 -7.83
C ALA A 115 -14.51 12.43 -7.59
N VAL A 116 -14.05 11.79 -6.52
CA VAL A 116 -14.51 10.48 -6.07
C VAL A 116 -14.88 10.60 -4.60
N LEU A 117 -16.07 10.16 -4.23
CA LEU A 117 -16.49 10.01 -2.84
C LEU A 117 -16.90 8.55 -2.63
N ARG A 118 -16.41 7.94 -1.57
CA ARG A 118 -16.71 6.55 -1.19
C ARG A 118 -17.02 6.48 0.29
N GLY A 119 -17.88 5.53 0.65
CA GLY A 119 -18.23 5.26 2.05
C GLY A 119 -19.33 6.17 2.60
N ASN A 120 -19.76 5.89 3.83
CA ASN A 120 -20.92 6.52 4.46
C ASN A 120 -20.55 7.24 5.77
N PRO A 121 -21.41 8.16 6.24
CA PRO A 121 -21.32 8.66 7.61
C PRO A 121 -21.37 7.51 8.63
N GLY A 122 -20.39 7.46 9.56
CA GLY A 122 -20.25 6.37 10.55
C GLY A 122 -19.52 5.12 10.03
N GLN A 123 -18.90 5.20 8.85
CA GLN A 123 -18.05 4.16 8.26
C GLN A 123 -16.77 4.78 7.73
N ASP A 124 -15.87 3.91 7.28
CA ASP A 124 -14.71 4.33 6.50
C ASP A 124 -15.19 5.08 5.25
N ARG A 125 -14.72 6.31 5.10
CA ARG A 125 -15.07 7.18 3.97
C ARG A 125 -13.80 7.75 3.37
N VAL A 126 -13.82 7.92 2.06
CA VAL A 126 -12.71 8.47 1.28
C VAL A 126 -13.26 9.48 0.29
N GLY A 127 -12.63 10.64 0.22
CA GLY A 127 -12.85 11.65 -0.79
C GLY A 127 -11.55 11.94 -1.54
N GLU A 128 -11.62 11.96 -2.86
CA GLU A 128 -10.49 12.28 -3.74
C GLU A 128 -10.93 13.34 -4.74
N LEU A 129 -10.05 14.30 -4.99
CA LEU A 129 -10.18 15.31 -6.03
C LEU A 129 -8.89 15.32 -6.82
N TYR A 130 -8.99 15.20 -8.14
CA TYR A 130 -7.90 15.30 -9.08
C TYR A 130 -8.20 16.42 -10.06
N MET A 131 -7.26 17.35 -10.23
CA MET A 131 -7.34 18.41 -11.21
C MET A 131 -6.04 18.45 -12.02
N ALA A 132 -6.15 18.41 -13.35
CA ALA A 132 -5.01 18.61 -14.24
C ALA A 132 -5.20 19.88 -15.05
N PHE A 133 -4.17 20.73 -15.05
CA PHE A 133 -4.12 22.04 -15.72
C PHE A 133 -3.11 21.97 -16.88
N PRO A 134 -3.55 21.63 -18.11
CA PRO A 134 -2.62 21.47 -19.24
C PRO A 134 -1.82 22.74 -19.55
N SER A 135 -2.44 23.92 -19.42
CA SER A 135 -1.80 25.22 -19.68
C SER A 135 -0.71 25.59 -18.67
N LEU A 136 -0.81 25.08 -17.44
CA LEU A 136 0.16 25.33 -16.37
C LEU A 136 1.16 24.18 -16.19
N HIS A 137 0.99 23.09 -16.95
CA HIS A 137 1.68 21.81 -16.74
C HIS A 137 1.68 21.40 -15.26
N ALA A 138 0.50 21.52 -14.62
CA ALA A 138 0.33 21.32 -13.19
C ALA A 138 -0.79 20.33 -12.87
N ILE A 139 -0.64 19.63 -11.75
CA ILE A 139 -1.61 18.68 -11.21
C ILE A 139 -1.87 19.03 -9.75
N VAL A 140 -3.14 19.07 -9.36
CA VAL A 140 -3.56 19.18 -7.97
C VAL A 140 -4.33 17.94 -7.58
N LYS A 141 -3.96 17.34 -6.45
CA LYS A 141 -4.68 16.22 -5.83
C LYS A 141 -5.05 16.61 -4.41
N ALA A 142 -6.31 16.39 -4.03
CA ALA A 142 -6.72 16.45 -2.64
C ALA A 142 -7.37 15.13 -2.26
N GLU A 143 -7.00 14.62 -1.10
CA GLU A 143 -7.45 13.33 -0.58
C GLU A 143 -7.88 13.56 0.87
N GLY A 144 -8.96 12.91 1.29
CA GLY A 144 -9.38 12.90 2.67
C GLY A 144 -10.01 11.57 3.00
N SER A 145 -9.74 11.03 4.18
CA SER A 145 -10.38 9.81 4.65
C SER A 145 -10.67 9.88 6.14
N THR A 146 -11.76 9.26 6.55
CA THR A 146 -12.03 8.95 7.95
C THR A 146 -12.12 7.43 8.05
N SER A 147 -11.48 6.83 9.03
CA SER A 147 -11.64 5.42 9.35
C SER A 147 -11.92 5.22 10.82
N ASP A 148 -12.97 4.47 11.12
CA ASP A 148 -13.39 4.17 12.49
C ASP A 148 -12.90 2.78 12.87
N TYR A 149 -12.36 2.55 14.06
CA TYR A 149 -11.92 1.21 14.46
C TYR A 149 -12.11 0.97 15.95
N ASN A 150 -12.23 -0.29 16.33
CA ASN A 150 -12.32 -0.68 17.72
C ASN A 150 -10.99 -1.30 18.13
N ASN A 151 -10.38 -0.77 19.21
CA ASN A 151 -9.18 -1.36 19.76
C ASN A 151 -9.47 -2.78 20.24
N THR A 152 -8.52 -3.69 19.99
CA THR A 152 -8.67 -5.09 20.36
C THR A 152 -8.49 -5.26 21.87
N ALA A 153 -9.51 -4.92 22.66
CA ALA A 153 -9.53 -5.09 24.12
C ALA A 153 -10.76 -5.85 24.62
N TRP A 154 -10.60 -6.58 25.73
CA TRP A 154 -11.60 -7.55 26.24
C TRP A 154 -12.86 -6.88 26.80
N GLU A 155 -12.80 -5.60 27.18
CA GLU A 155 -13.97 -4.78 27.51
C GLU A 155 -14.38 -3.84 26.35
N PRO A 156 -15.66 -3.45 26.26
CA PRO A 156 -16.11 -2.46 25.29
C PRO A 156 -15.44 -1.09 25.51
N THR A 157 -14.82 -0.55 24.46
CA THR A 157 -14.34 0.83 24.42
C THR A 157 -15.19 1.66 23.46
N LYS A 158 -15.12 2.99 23.59
CA LYS A 158 -15.59 3.87 22.52
C LYS A 158 -14.80 3.58 21.23
N THR A 159 -15.41 3.83 20.08
CA THR A 159 -14.76 3.68 18.77
C THR A 159 -13.63 4.70 18.61
N SER A 160 -12.46 4.23 18.21
CA SER A 160 -11.32 5.05 17.81
C SER A 160 -11.50 5.53 16.36
N LEU A 161 -10.84 6.63 15.99
CA LEU A 161 -11.03 7.27 14.69
C LEU A 161 -9.71 7.80 14.14
N ASP A 162 -9.45 7.52 12.88
CA ASP A 162 -8.34 8.07 12.10
C ASP A 162 -8.89 8.98 11.00
N ASP A 163 -8.55 10.26 11.05
CA ASP A 163 -8.89 11.28 10.08
C ASP A 163 -7.63 11.74 9.34
N VAL A 164 -7.62 11.62 8.02
CA VAL A 164 -6.53 12.04 7.15
C VAL A 164 -7.02 13.07 6.16
N ALA A 165 -6.27 14.14 5.98
CA ALA A 165 -6.47 15.12 4.91
C ALA A 165 -5.13 15.42 4.25
N LYS A 166 -5.09 15.46 2.92
CA LYS A 166 -3.89 15.68 2.14
C LYS A 166 -4.19 16.53 0.92
N ILE A 167 -3.31 17.48 0.64
CA ILE A 167 -3.32 18.29 -0.57
C ILE A 167 -1.92 18.20 -1.17
N TYR A 168 -1.87 17.97 -2.47
CA TYR A 168 -0.66 17.77 -3.25
C TYR A 168 -0.74 18.61 -4.52
N TRP A 169 0.30 19.38 -4.80
CA TRP A 169 0.46 20.15 -6.03
C TRP A 169 1.77 19.76 -6.67
N GLU A 170 1.73 19.40 -7.94
CA GLU A 170 2.89 19.07 -8.76
C GLU A 170 2.92 19.99 -9.98
N GLN A 171 4.11 20.44 -10.37
CA GLN A 171 4.29 21.32 -11.50
C GLN A 171 5.57 20.99 -12.27
N THR A 172 5.46 20.97 -13.60
CA THR A 172 6.61 21.01 -14.49
C THR A 172 7.04 22.46 -14.69
N LEU A 173 8.27 22.80 -14.28
CA LEU A 173 8.84 24.15 -14.33
C LEU A 173 9.65 24.39 -15.61
N GLY A 174 10.10 23.32 -16.26
CA GLY A 174 10.81 23.35 -17.54
C GLY A 174 10.87 21.95 -18.17
N PRO A 175 11.50 21.79 -19.35
CA PRO A 175 11.48 20.52 -20.09
C PRO A 175 12.01 19.31 -19.31
N THR A 176 12.89 19.57 -18.33
CA THR A 176 13.57 18.57 -17.52
C THR A 176 13.42 18.83 -16.01
N THR A 177 12.74 19.90 -15.60
CA THR A 177 12.63 20.29 -14.19
C THR A 177 11.19 20.27 -13.73
N GLY A 178 10.94 19.60 -12.61
CA GLY A 178 9.65 19.59 -11.95
C GLY A 178 9.80 19.66 -10.44
N GLY A 179 8.68 19.85 -9.75
CA GLY A 179 8.65 19.84 -8.30
C GLY A 179 7.25 19.62 -7.78
N PHE A 180 7.16 19.34 -6.49
CA PHE A 180 5.87 19.27 -5.81
C PHE A 180 5.90 19.97 -4.46
N VAL A 181 4.73 20.35 -3.99
CA VAL A 181 4.47 20.71 -2.60
C VAL A 181 3.29 19.91 -2.08
N MET A 182 3.36 19.51 -0.83
CA MET A 182 2.33 18.71 -0.17
C MET A 182 2.08 19.23 1.23
N TRP A 183 0.82 19.22 1.61
CA TRP A 183 0.39 19.31 2.99
C TRP A 183 -0.42 18.06 3.34
N ARG A 184 -0.19 17.51 4.53
CA ARG A 184 -0.96 16.40 5.08
C ARG A 184 -1.24 16.67 6.55
N ARG A 185 -2.42 16.26 7.00
CA ARG A 185 -2.81 16.25 8.41
C ARG A 185 -3.44 14.91 8.73
N ASP A 186 -2.94 14.28 9.77
CA ASP A 186 -3.48 13.06 10.36
C ASP A 186 -3.98 13.39 11.78
N ILE A 187 -5.17 12.96 12.13
CA ILE A 187 -5.75 13.04 13.47
C ILE A 187 -6.11 11.62 13.86
N GLN A 188 -5.58 11.14 14.98
CA GLN A 188 -5.83 9.82 15.52
C GLN A 188 -6.42 9.99 16.91
N ASP A 189 -7.69 9.65 17.05
CA ASP A 189 -8.44 9.64 18.29
C ASP A 189 -8.51 8.18 18.79
N GLU A 190 -7.68 7.80 19.76
CA GLU A 190 -7.62 6.45 20.31
C GLU A 190 -8.39 6.34 21.63
N ASN A 191 -9.27 5.35 21.71
CA ASN A 191 -9.99 5.00 22.92
C ASN A 191 -9.50 3.66 23.47
N PHE A 192 -9.15 3.64 24.75
CA PHE A 192 -8.64 2.45 25.43
C PHE A 192 -9.59 1.98 26.53
N VAL A 193 -9.38 0.74 26.99
CA VAL A 193 -10.07 0.23 28.17
C VAL A 193 -9.49 0.92 29.40
N PRO A 194 -10.32 1.33 30.37
CA PRO A 194 -9.83 1.83 31.65
C PRO A 194 -8.76 0.90 32.26
N PRO A 195 -7.70 1.42 32.88
CA PRO A 195 -7.50 2.81 33.30
C PRO A 195 -6.78 3.71 32.27
N PHE A 196 -6.53 3.24 31.04
CA PHE A 196 -5.79 4.03 30.06
C PHE A 196 -6.66 5.20 29.54
N PRO A 197 -6.17 6.46 29.57
CA PRO A 197 -6.91 7.60 29.06
C PRO A 197 -6.99 7.54 27.53
N SER A 198 -8.10 8.03 26.97
CA SER A 198 -8.18 8.25 25.52
C SER A 198 -7.09 9.23 25.07
N ASN A 199 -6.50 8.96 23.91
CA ASN A 199 -5.47 9.80 23.31
C ASN A 199 -5.99 10.49 22.05
N ARG A 200 -5.49 11.69 21.78
CA ARG A 200 -5.72 12.42 20.55
C ARG A 200 -4.40 12.94 20.01
N ILE A 201 -3.94 12.31 18.95
CA ILE A 201 -2.67 12.61 18.30
C ILE A 201 -2.94 13.37 17.00
N VAL A 202 -2.37 14.55 16.85
CA VAL A 202 -2.45 15.34 15.63
C VAL A 202 -1.07 15.42 15.00
N THR A 203 -0.92 14.91 13.79
CA THR A 203 0.30 15.03 13.00
C THR A 203 0.05 15.94 11.80
N SER A 204 0.89 16.95 11.61
CA SER A 204 0.87 17.81 10.41
C SER A 204 2.19 17.70 9.67
N THR A 205 2.13 17.45 8.38
CA THR A 205 3.30 17.25 7.52
C THR A 205 3.26 18.22 6.34
N TYR A 206 4.39 18.86 6.09
CA TYR A 206 4.65 19.69 4.92
C TYR A 206 5.80 19.05 4.16
N ALA A 207 5.69 18.95 2.85
CA ALA A 207 6.79 18.50 2.01
C ALA A 207 6.92 19.38 0.77
N ALA A 208 8.16 19.56 0.32
CA ALA A 208 8.47 20.19 -0.94
C ALA A 208 9.61 19.44 -1.61
N SER A 209 9.60 19.37 -2.94
CA SER A 209 10.73 18.84 -3.70
C SER A 209 10.95 19.60 -5.00
N ILE A 210 12.17 19.46 -5.51
CA ILE A 210 12.55 19.85 -6.86
C ILE A 210 13.43 18.74 -7.44
N GLU A 211 13.16 18.35 -8.67
CA GLU A 211 13.93 17.36 -9.42
C GLU A 211 14.25 17.91 -10.81
N ASN A 212 15.48 17.70 -11.25
CA ASN A 212 15.89 17.85 -12.63
C ASN A 212 16.26 16.47 -13.19
N ARG A 213 15.69 16.10 -14.34
CA ARG A 213 15.93 14.84 -15.03
C ARG A 213 16.31 15.07 -16.47
N ASN A 214 17.49 14.58 -16.86
CA ASN A 214 17.94 14.57 -18.24
C ASN A 214 18.11 13.12 -18.73
N LYS A 215 18.60 12.93 -19.96
CA LYS A 215 18.78 11.58 -20.55
C LYS A 215 19.89 10.75 -19.89
N SER A 216 20.83 11.40 -19.21
CA SER A 216 22.02 10.78 -18.62
C SER A 216 21.95 10.72 -17.09
N GLY A 217 20.82 11.05 -16.49
CA GLY A 217 20.66 11.03 -15.04
C GLY A 217 19.63 12.04 -14.52
N SER A 218 19.50 12.08 -13.21
CA SER A 218 18.65 13.02 -12.49
C SER A 218 19.33 13.52 -11.22
N MET A 219 18.90 14.68 -10.74
CA MET A 219 19.23 15.14 -9.40
C MET A 219 18.02 15.80 -8.78
N GLY A 220 17.80 15.59 -7.49
CA GLY A 220 16.67 16.14 -6.79
C GLY A 220 16.96 16.38 -5.32
N ALA A 221 16.25 17.35 -4.77
CA ALA A 221 16.25 17.63 -3.35
C ALA A 221 14.81 17.66 -2.86
N SER A 222 14.60 17.16 -1.64
CA SER A 222 13.30 17.26 -0.96
C SER A 222 13.50 17.65 0.49
N PHE A 223 12.49 18.32 1.02
CA PHE A 223 12.40 18.67 2.42
C PHE A 223 11.03 18.27 2.94
N ILE A 224 11.01 17.66 4.12
CA ILE A 224 9.79 17.23 4.81
C ILE A 224 9.87 17.73 6.24
N GLU A 225 8.85 18.47 6.66
CA GLU A 225 8.63 18.81 8.06
C GLU A 225 7.40 18.08 8.56
N SER A 226 7.50 17.46 9.74
CA SER A 226 6.38 16.80 10.41
C SER A 226 6.32 17.23 11.86
N ARG A 227 5.14 17.63 12.33
CA ARG A 227 4.91 17.99 13.73
C ARG A 227 3.84 17.08 14.31
N LEU A 228 4.19 16.35 15.35
CA LEU A 228 3.27 15.55 16.14
C LEU A 228 2.95 16.31 17.43
N ASN A 229 1.67 16.47 17.70
CA ASN A 229 1.16 17.00 18.95
C ASN A 229 0.16 16.02 19.55
N ASP A 230 0.45 15.55 20.76
CA ASP A 230 -0.45 14.74 21.57
C ASP A 230 -1.24 15.67 22.50
N GLU A 231 -2.55 15.77 22.30
CA GLU A 231 -3.43 16.62 23.11
C GLU A 231 -3.71 16.03 24.51
N SER A 232 -3.46 14.73 24.73
CA SER A 232 -3.57 14.07 26.03
C SER A 232 -2.33 14.29 26.92
N GLY A 233 -1.20 14.67 26.30
CA GLY A 233 0.08 14.87 26.98
C GLY A 233 0.82 13.58 27.33
N ALA A 234 0.38 12.42 26.81
CA ALA A 234 1.06 11.15 27.01
C ALA A 234 2.41 11.09 26.26
N LEU A 235 2.47 11.69 25.07
CA LEU A 235 3.68 11.82 24.26
C LEU A 235 4.17 13.28 24.19
N PRO A 236 5.49 13.53 24.15
CA PRO A 236 6.01 14.88 23.97
C PRO A 236 5.73 15.40 22.56
N THR A 237 5.35 16.68 22.44
CA THR A 237 5.29 17.36 21.15
C THR A 237 6.63 17.21 20.43
N THR A 238 6.59 16.69 19.22
CA THR A 238 7.77 16.30 18.44
C THR A 238 7.74 16.98 17.08
N ALA A 239 8.81 17.72 16.74
CA ALA A 239 9.02 18.25 15.40
C ALA A 239 10.15 17.46 14.72
N ARG A 240 9.92 17.03 13.48
CA ARG A 240 10.88 16.31 12.65
C ARG A 240 11.10 17.07 11.35
N HIS A 241 12.34 17.32 11.01
CA HIS A 241 12.75 17.96 9.77
C HIS A 241 13.69 17.02 9.03
N THR A 242 13.33 16.62 7.81
CA THR A 242 14.11 15.71 6.97
C THR A 242 14.44 16.38 5.66
N GLY A 243 15.72 16.56 5.37
CA GLY A 243 16.22 16.92 4.05
C GLY A 243 16.78 15.70 3.35
N ASN A 244 16.47 15.53 2.07
CA ASN A 244 17.03 14.48 1.23
C ASN A 244 17.60 15.09 -0.05
N PHE A 245 18.70 14.52 -0.51
CA PHE A 245 19.30 14.77 -1.81
C PHE A 245 19.53 13.43 -2.50
N GLU A 246 19.19 13.35 -3.78
CA GLU A 246 19.42 12.18 -4.60
C GLU A 246 20.00 12.60 -5.94
N ALA A 247 21.00 11.87 -6.42
CA ALA A 247 21.55 12.02 -7.76
C ALA A 247 21.71 10.65 -8.41
N THR A 248 21.37 10.57 -9.69
CA THR A 248 21.59 9.41 -10.55
C THR A 248 22.41 9.83 -11.77
N MET A 249 23.27 8.94 -12.24
CA MET A 249 24.08 9.15 -13.43
C MET A 249 24.18 7.85 -14.22
N GLN A 250 23.81 7.90 -15.48
CA GLN A 250 23.94 6.80 -16.43
C GLN A 250 25.00 7.17 -17.48
N SER A 251 26.05 6.36 -17.58
CA SER A 251 27.15 6.55 -18.51
C SER A 251 27.59 5.22 -19.11
N GLY A 252 27.14 4.92 -20.33
CA GLY A 252 27.42 3.66 -21.01
C GLY A 252 26.90 2.46 -20.21
N ALA A 253 27.80 1.56 -19.85
CA ALA A 253 27.54 0.34 -19.07
C ALA A 253 27.46 0.57 -17.55
N LEU A 254 27.58 1.82 -17.08
CA LEU A 254 27.59 2.17 -15.66
C LEU A 254 26.37 3.03 -15.31
N ASP A 255 25.60 2.58 -14.33
CA ASP A 255 24.58 3.36 -13.63
C ASP A 255 25.03 3.60 -12.19
N LEU A 256 24.94 4.83 -11.72
CA LEU A 256 25.33 5.25 -10.39
C LEU A 256 24.21 6.05 -9.73
N ARG A 257 24.02 5.80 -8.44
CA ARG A 257 23.10 6.54 -7.58
C ARG A 257 23.78 6.92 -6.29
N ALA A 258 23.61 8.18 -5.89
CA ALA A 258 24.05 8.70 -4.61
C ALA A 258 22.86 9.31 -3.89
N THR A 259 22.78 9.06 -2.58
CA THR A 259 21.72 9.59 -1.71
C THR A 259 22.34 10.16 -0.46
N ALA A 260 21.89 11.32 -0.04
CA ALA A 260 22.24 11.92 1.23
C ALA A 260 20.96 12.34 1.94
N SER A 261 20.81 12.02 3.22
CA SER A 261 19.70 12.51 4.01
C SER A 261 20.15 13.00 5.36
N TYR A 262 19.40 13.94 5.92
CA TYR A 262 19.56 14.36 7.29
C TYR A 262 18.19 14.60 7.91
N THR A 263 17.95 13.98 9.05
CA THR A 263 16.74 14.14 9.84
C THR A 263 17.09 14.69 11.21
N LYS A 264 16.50 15.83 11.57
CA LYS A 264 16.53 16.40 12.91
C LYS A 264 15.20 16.15 13.60
N ILE A 265 15.24 15.67 14.84
CA ILE A 265 14.06 15.48 15.68
C ILE A 265 14.23 16.34 16.94
N GLN A 266 13.23 17.17 17.21
CA GLN A 266 13.18 18.06 18.36
C GLN A 266 11.99 17.69 19.21
N GLN A 267 12.22 17.48 20.51
CA GLN A 267 11.19 17.09 21.46
C GLN A 267 11.21 18.05 22.64
N ARG A 268 10.03 18.46 23.09
CA ARG A 268 9.93 19.38 24.23
C ARG A 268 10.53 18.73 25.49
N ALA A 269 11.43 19.44 26.17
CA ALA A 269 12.13 18.99 27.38
C ALA A 269 13.11 17.81 27.19
N GLN A 270 13.49 17.48 25.95
CA GLN A 270 14.55 16.52 25.63
C GLN A 270 15.58 17.16 24.69
N GLY A 271 16.77 16.57 24.61
CA GLY A 271 17.81 17.02 23.69
C GLY A 271 17.41 16.82 22.23
N ASP A 272 17.91 17.68 21.34
CA ASP A 272 17.76 17.49 19.89
C ASP A 272 18.48 16.21 19.46
N THR A 273 17.84 15.41 18.59
CA THR A 273 18.47 14.25 17.97
C THR A 273 18.61 14.42 16.46
N GLY A 274 19.67 13.86 15.89
CA GLY A 274 20.02 13.97 14.49
C GLY A 274 20.36 12.60 13.89
N ILE A 275 19.90 12.34 12.68
CA ILE A 275 20.20 11.13 11.93
C ILE A 275 20.65 11.56 10.54
N GLY A 276 21.91 11.30 10.20
CA GLY A 276 22.46 11.54 8.86
C GLY A 276 22.67 10.23 8.13
N SER A 277 22.38 10.17 6.84
CA SER A 277 22.70 9.02 6.00
C SER A 277 23.40 9.43 4.71
N LEU A 278 24.29 8.58 4.25
CA LEU A 278 24.95 8.67 2.95
C LEU A 278 24.95 7.29 2.32
N GLY A 279 24.39 7.18 1.12
CA GLY A 279 24.30 5.93 0.39
C GLY A 279 24.82 6.10 -1.04
N PHE A 280 25.53 5.09 -1.52
CA PHE A 280 25.98 4.96 -2.89
C PHE A 280 25.58 3.58 -3.40
N SER A 281 25.10 3.52 -4.63
CA SER A 281 24.89 2.25 -5.32
C SER A 281 25.27 2.40 -6.78
N GLY A 282 25.79 1.34 -7.37
CA GLY A 282 26.13 1.30 -8.79
C GLY A 282 25.82 -0.04 -9.41
N VAL A 283 25.45 -0.03 -10.68
CA VAL A 283 25.31 -1.22 -11.52
C VAL A 283 26.27 -1.08 -12.69
N PHE A 284 27.13 -2.07 -12.85
CA PHE A 284 28.07 -2.16 -13.95
C PHE A 284 27.74 -3.37 -14.82
N ASP A 285 27.31 -3.11 -16.05
CA ASP A 285 27.07 -4.15 -17.05
C ASP A 285 28.42 -4.68 -17.56
N LEU A 286 28.76 -5.89 -17.14
CA LEU A 286 30.00 -6.56 -17.53
C LEU A 286 29.93 -7.00 -19.00
N ASN A 287 28.74 -7.41 -19.44
CA ASN A 287 28.37 -7.76 -20.81
C ASN A 287 26.84 -7.75 -20.96
N GLU A 288 26.33 -8.09 -22.14
CA GLU A 288 24.88 -8.12 -22.43
C GLU A 288 24.06 -9.06 -21.54
N LEU A 289 24.71 -10.04 -20.89
CA LEU A 289 24.07 -11.08 -20.08
C LEU A 289 24.45 -11.02 -18.61
N SER A 290 25.34 -10.12 -18.18
CA SER A 290 25.86 -10.12 -16.81
C SER A 290 26.12 -8.72 -16.27
N SER A 291 25.79 -8.51 -15.00
CA SER A 291 26.01 -7.26 -14.31
C SER A 291 26.51 -7.47 -12.88
N LEU A 292 27.24 -6.47 -12.39
CA LEU A 292 27.71 -6.36 -11.01
C LEU A 292 27.08 -5.13 -10.38
N GLU A 293 26.29 -5.35 -9.34
CA GLU A 293 25.73 -4.31 -8.48
C GLU A 293 26.58 -4.19 -7.22
N ILE A 294 26.87 -2.97 -6.80
CA ILE A 294 27.57 -2.66 -5.56
C ILE A 294 26.78 -1.59 -4.83
N ASP A 295 26.59 -1.76 -3.53
CA ASP A 295 25.95 -0.77 -2.66
C ASP A 295 26.78 -0.53 -1.40
N ALA A 296 26.74 0.69 -0.90
CA ALA A 296 27.34 1.07 0.37
C ALA A 296 26.48 2.14 1.03
N CYS A 297 26.18 1.99 2.31
CA CYS A 297 25.41 2.97 3.06
C CYS A 297 26.00 3.15 4.45
N GLY A 298 26.14 4.40 4.87
CA GLY A 298 26.49 4.78 6.22
C GLY A 298 25.40 5.65 6.82
N VAL A 299 24.97 5.32 8.04
CA VAL A 299 24.04 6.10 8.84
C VAL A 299 24.73 6.50 10.13
N HIS A 300 24.69 7.78 10.46
CA HIS A 300 25.21 8.34 11.70
C HIS A 300 24.08 8.87 12.56
N TYR A 301 24.17 8.59 13.86
CA TYR A 301 23.15 8.91 14.84
C TYR A 301 23.77 9.79 15.93
N SER A 302 23.18 10.97 16.11
CA SER A 302 23.46 11.90 17.19
C SER A 302 22.24 11.94 18.10
N LEU A 303 22.19 11.05 19.10
CA LEU A 303 20.97 10.81 19.89
C LEU A 303 20.91 11.59 21.21
N GLY A 304 21.82 12.53 21.46
CA GLY A 304 21.85 13.35 22.68
C GLY A 304 21.78 12.53 23.98
N ASP A 305 21.41 13.17 25.09
CA ASP A 305 21.20 12.52 26.39
C ASP A 305 19.86 11.77 26.50
N VAL A 306 19.19 11.50 25.37
CA VAL A 306 17.82 10.98 25.33
C VAL A 306 17.76 9.47 25.64
N THR A 307 18.89 8.78 25.65
CA THR A 307 18.96 7.32 25.88
C THR A 307 19.59 6.98 27.23
N GLN A 308 18.92 6.11 28.00
CA GLN A 308 19.27 5.80 29.39
C GLN A 308 20.29 4.64 29.54
N SER A 309 20.83 4.06 28.46
CA SER A 309 21.64 2.83 28.55
C SER A 309 22.72 2.72 27.49
N ALA A 310 22.34 2.64 26.22
CA ALA A 310 23.24 2.61 25.07
C ALA A 310 22.49 3.08 23.82
N TYR A 311 23.19 3.75 22.91
CA TYR A 311 22.61 4.20 21.66
C TYR A 311 23.42 3.71 20.46
N LEU A 312 22.71 3.52 19.34
CA LEU A 312 23.33 3.28 18.05
C LEU A 312 24.04 4.56 17.64
N LYS A 313 25.33 4.49 17.35
CA LYS A 313 26.13 5.64 16.91
C LYS A 313 26.31 5.66 15.39
N GLN A 314 26.56 4.48 14.82
CA GLN A 314 26.80 4.34 13.39
C GLN A 314 26.32 2.97 12.90
N ASP A 315 25.68 2.95 11.73
CA ASP A 315 25.33 1.75 10.99
C ASP A 315 26.00 1.84 9.62
N THR A 316 26.87 0.89 9.29
CA THR A 316 27.56 0.86 7.99
C THR A 316 27.26 -0.45 7.33
N SER A 317 26.92 -0.39 6.05
CA SER A 317 26.61 -1.57 5.26
C SER A 317 27.26 -1.49 3.88
N PHE A 318 27.63 -2.64 3.36
CA PHE A 318 28.21 -2.82 2.04
C PHE A 318 27.63 -4.07 1.41
N GLY A 319 27.24 -4.00 0.15
CA GLY A 319 26.73 -5.11 -0.61
C GLY A 319 27.37 -5.22 -1.98
N ALA A 320 27.45 -6.45 -2.48
CA ALA A 320 27.80 -6.74 -3.85
C ALA A 320 26.89 -7.86 -4.36
N ARG A 321 26.38 -7.73 -5.57
CA ARG A 321 25.53 -8.75 -6.22
C ARG A 321 25.95 -8.93 -7.66
N TYR A 322 26.25 -10.17 -8.01
CA TYR A 322 26.46 -10.59 -9.39
C TYR A 322 25.18 -11.19 -9.95
N THR A 323 24.79 -10.75 -11.13
CA THR A 323 23.64 -11.28 -11.88
C THR A 323 24.12 -11.75 -13.24
N THR A 324 23.70 -12.94 -13.66
CA THR A 324 23.96 -13.45 -15.02
C THR A 324 22.75 -14.15 -15.60
N PHE A 325 22.60 -14.08 -16.91
CA PHE A 325 21.51 -14.63 -17.69
C PHE A 325 22.05 -15.59 -18.75
N TRP A 326 21.26 -16.61 -19.06
CA TRP A 326 21.43 -17.49 -20.22
C TRP A 326 20.04 -17.77 -20.81
N GLU A 327 19.99 -18.42 -21.97
CA GLU A 327 18.74 -18.61 -22.76
C GLU A 327 17.57 -19.14 -21.92
N GLU A 328 17.85 -20.04 -20.98
CA GLU A 328 16.83 -20.71 -20.18
C GLU A 328 16.85 -20.32 -18.70
N GLY A 329 17.67 -19.35 -18.26
CA GLY A 329 17.79 -19.09 -16.84
C GLY A 329 18.56 -17.85 -16.43
N SER A 330 18.63 -17.66 -15.12
CA SER A 330 19.39 -16.58 -14.49
C SER A 330 19.91 -17.01 -13.13
N LEU A 331 21.11 -16.55 -12.78
CA LEU A 331 21.70 -16.74 -11.46
C LEU A 331 22.04 -15.38 -10.87
N ASN A 332 21.58 -15.15 -9.65
CA ASN A 332 21.98 -14.02 -8.82
C ASN A 332 22.70 -14.56 -7.59
N VAL A 333 23.85 -14.00 -7.27
CA VAL A 333 24.58 -14.29 -6.03
C VAL A 333 24.96 -12.96 -5.39
N GLY A 334 24.62 -12.80 -4.13
CA GLY A 334 24.84 -11.59 -3.35
C GLY A 334 25.58 -11.84 -2.05
N PHE A 335 26.36 -10.85 -1.66
CA PHE A 335 26.99 -10.73 -0.35
C PHE A 335 26.64 -9.36 0.21
N HIS A 336 26.29 -9.33 1.49
CA HIS A 336 26.05 -8.11 2.22
C HIS A 336 26.70 -8.17 3.60
N HIS A 337 27.40 -7.12 3.96
CA HIS A 337 28.04 -6.94 5.25
C HIS A 337 27.40 -5.76 5.96
N ARG A 338 27.13 -5.91 7.26
CA ARG A 338 26.60 -4.85 8.10
C ARG A 338 27.35 -4.79 9.42
N GLU A 339 27.75 -3.59 9.81
CA GLU A 339 28.34 -3.27 11.10
C GLU A 339 27.52 -2.21 11.81
N VAL A 340 27.26 -2.43 13.10
CA VAL A 340 26.43 -1.55 13.91
C VAL A 340 27.26 -1.13 15.11
N GLN A 341 27.82 0.08 15.11
CA GLN A 341 28.55 0.60 16.26
C GLN A 341 27.58 1.14 17.30
N ARG A 342 27.63 0.55 18.50
CA ARG A 342 26.83 0.95 19.66
C ARG A 342 27.75 1.54 20.72
N MET A 343 27.24 2.54 21.42
CA MET A 343 28.00 3.24 22.47
C MET A 343 27.15 3.34 23.72
N ARG A 344 27.75 3.07 24.87
CA ARG A 344 27.13 3.32 26.17
C ARG A 344 27.01 4.83 26.42
N GLN A 345 26.01 5.26 27.18
CA GLN A 345 25.79 6.67 27.47
C GLN A 345 27.01 7.34 28.13
N ASP A 346 27.72 6.64 29.01
CA ASP A 346 28.93 7.12 29.69
C ASP A 346 30.20 7.04 28.83
N HIS A 347 30.07 6.66 27.55
CA HIS A 347 31.16 6.50 26.59
C HIS A 347 32.26 5.50 27.00
N SER A 348 32.04 4.69 28.03
CA SER A 348 33.04 3.76 28.57
C SER A 348 33.20 2.48 27.76
N TYR A 349 32.20 2.14 26.94
CA TYR A 349 32.13 0.89 26.20
C TYR A 349 31.56 1.10 24.79
N VAL A 350 32.18 0.44 23.82
CA VAL A 350 31.77 0.39 22.42
C VAL A 350 31.72 -1.07 21.98
N ASP A 351 30.53 -1.56 21.61
CA ASP A 351 30.36 -2.81 20.89
C ASP A 351 30.11 -2.55 19.41
N VAL A 352 30.61 -3.45 18.55
CA VAL A 352 30.39 -3.40 17.11
C VAL A 352 29.88 -4.77 16.64
N PRO A 353 28.59 -5.07 16.83
CA PRO A 353 27.96 -6.21 16.19
C PRO A 353 28.12 -6.21 14.67
N LYS A 354 28.32 -7.40 14.10
CA LYS A 354 28.59 -7.59 12.67
C LYS A 354 27.80 -8.75 12.11
N TRP A 355 27.26 -8.57 10.90
CA TRP A 355 26.54 -9.60 10.18
C TRP A 355 27.01 -9.72 8.74
N ASN A 356 27.08 -10.96 8.27
CA ASN A 356 27.25 -11.28 6.86
C ASN A 356 25.99 -11.99 6.38
N THR A 357 25.36 -11.45 5.35
CA THR A 357 24.28 -12.09 4.63
C THR A 357 24.78 -12.55 3.26
N TYR A 358 24.57 -13.82 2.96
CA TYR A 358 24.77 -14.40 1.63
C TYR A 358 23.40 -14.68 1.04
N ASP A 359 23.14 -14.24 -0.18
CA ASP A 359 21.91 -14.55 -0.89
C ASP A 359 22.20 -15.17 -2.26
N PHE A 360 21.32 -16.06 -2.69
CA PHE A 360 21.36 -16.57 -4.05
C PHE A 360 19.95 -16.74 -4.60
N ARG A 361 19.82 -16.62 -5.91
CA ARG A 361 18.59 -16.91 -6.63
C ARG A 361 18.92 -17.52 -7.98
N LEU A 362 18.46 -18.75 -8.19
CA LEU A 362 18.48 -19.44 -9.47
C LEU A 362 17.07 -19.44 -10.05
N LYS A 363 16.92 -19.02 -11.30
CA LYS A 363 15.74 -19.28 -12.12
C LYS A 363 16.15 -20.14 -13.30
N GLN A 364 15.45 -21.22 -13.54
CA GLN A 364 15.72 -22.11 -14.67
C GLN A 364 14.40 -22.54 -15.29
N ARG A 365 14.27 -22.41 -16.60
CA ARG A 365 13.25 -23.05 -17.40
C ARG A 365 13.65 -24.51 -17.55
N LEU A 366 12.82 -25.43 -17.06
CA LEU A 366 13.06 -26.87 -17.17
C LEU A 366 12.48 -27.43 -18.48
N SER A 367 11.44 -26.78 -19.00
CA SER A 367 10.81 -27.09 -20.28
C SER A 367 10.04 -25.87 -20.79
N PRO A 368 9.45 -25.90 -22.00
CA PRO A 368 8.63 -24.81 -22.49
C PRO A 368 7.50 -24.38 -21.54
N THR A 369 7.04 -25.30 -20.70
CA THR A 369 5.88 -25.14 -19.81
C THR A 369 6.23 -25.08 -18.33
N TRP A 370 7.45 -25.43 -17.92
CA TRP A 370 7.85 -25.51 -16.51
C TRP A 370 9.07 -24.64 -16.18
N ARG A 371 9.01 -23.97 -15.03
CA ARG A 371 10.05 -23.11 -14.49
C ARG A 371 10.30 -23.44 -13.02
N LEU A 372 11.58 -23.60 -12.68
CA LEU A 372 12.08 -23.71 -11.32
C LEU A 372 12.66 -22.36 -10.88
N THR A 373 12.34 -21.93 -9.68
CA THR A 373 13.00 -20.83 -8.98
C THR A 373 13.46 -21.32 -7.61
N VAL A 374 14.76 -21.26 -7.35
CA VAL A 374 15.34 -21.53 -6.03
C VAL A 374 15.94 -20.24 -5.52
N ARG A 375 15.63 -19.88 -4.27
CA ARG A 375 16.23 -18.74 -3.57
C ARG A 375 16.71 -19.21 -2.22
N GLY A 376 17.88 -18.76 -1.80
CA GLY A 376 18.31 -18.92 -0.41
C GLY A 376 18.93 -17.65 0.13
N THR A 377 18.89 -17.52 1.45
CA THR A 377 19.60 -16.49 2.18
C THR A 377 20.16 -17.09 3.46
N TRP A 378 21.40 -16.79 3.81
CA TRP A 378 21.98 -17.12 5.10
C TRP A 378 22.61 -15.86 5.67
N ASP A 379 22.02 -15.37 6.74
CA ASP A 379 22.54 -14.28 7.53
C ASP A 379 23.14 -14.84 8.81
N ARG A 380 24.43 -14.52 9.01
CA ARG A 380 25.26 -15.01 10.10
C ARG A 380 25.85 -13.84 10.84
N ALA A 381 25.66 -13.84 12.16
CA ALA A 381 26.32 -12.92 13.04
C ALA A 381 27.79 -13.34 13.25
N LEU A 382 28.72 -12.43 12.98
CA LEU A 382 30.16 -12.64 13.16
C LEU A 382 30.66 -12.10 14.49
N ALA A 383 30.04 -11.01 14.94
CA ALA A 383 30.28 -10.40 16.24
C ALA A 383 28.93 -9.99 16.81
N LEU A 384 28.75 -10.26 18.10
CA LEU A 384 27.48 -10.12 18.77
C LEU A 384 27.48 -8.92 19.70
N ALA A 385 26.29 -8.41 19.97
CA ALA A 385 26.09 -7.42 21.02
C ALA A 385 26.40 -8.05 22.38
N THR A 386 27.26 -7.40 23.15
CA THR A 386 27.49 -7.81 24.54
C THR A 386 26.44 -7.13 25.43
N TYR A 387 25.74 -7.93 26.23
CA TYR A 387 24.78 -7.42 27.22
C TYR A 387 25.45 -7.38 28.59
N GLN A 388 25.46 -6.21 29.22
CA GLN A 388 25.95 -6.01 30.59
C GLN A 388 24.80 -6.16 31.59
N THR A 389 24.22 -7.34 31.64
CA THR A 389 23.12 -7.72 32.55
C THR A 389 23.46 -9.02 33.26
N ASP A 390 22.72 -9.37 34.33
CA ASP A 390 22.93 -10.61 35.09
C ASP A 390 22.89 -11.88 34.22
N ASP A 391 22.08 -11.85 33.15
CA ASP A 391 22.16 -12.80 32.05
C ASP A 391 22.89 -12.15 30.86
N PRO A 392 24.17 -12.48 30.60
CA PRO A 392 24.93 -11.89 29.49
C PRO A 392 24.59 -12.53 28.13
N ARG A 393 23.74 -13.57 28.10
CA ARG A 393 23.38 -14.26 26.86
C ARG A 393 22.49 -13.37 26.00
N GLN A 394 22.83 -13.27 24.71
CA GLN A 394 22.16 -12.36 23.79
C GLN A 394 20.69 -12.69 23.51
N LEU A 395 19.94 -11.67 23.08
CA LEU A 395 18.56 -11.81 22.57
C LEU A 395 18.50 -11.81 21.03
N ALA A 396 19.61 -11.54 20.34
CA ALA A 396 19.67 -11.57 18.89
C ALA A 396 19.77 -13.01 18.35
N TRP A 397 19.39 -13.20 17.09
CA TRP A 397 19.63 -14.44 16.37
C TRP A 397 21.08 -14.46 15.86
N ASP A 398 21.79 -15.56 16.11
CA ASP A 398 23.11 -15.83 15.57
C ASP A 398 23.03 -16.14 14.08
N ASP A 399 22.15 -17.09 13.73
CA ASP A 399 21.97 -17.56 12.37
C ASP A 399 20.51 -17.44 11.96
N ARG A 400 20.31 -16.89 10.75
CA ARG A 400 19.01 -16.82 10.08
C ARG A 400 19.19 -17.37 8.66
N ALA A 401 18.67 -18.56 8.41
CA ALA A 401 18.70 -19.16 7.09
C ALA A 401 17.29 -19.26 6.49
N MET A 402 17.20 -19.13 5.17
CA MET A 402 16.00 -19.36 4.39
C MET A 402 16.38 -20.08 3.11
N LEU A 403 15.55 -21.05 2.72
CA LEU A 403 15.56 -21.66 1.40
C LEU A 403 14.13 -21.72 0.89
N THR A 404 13.89 -21.27 -0.33
CA THR A 404 12.60 -21.40 -1.02
C THR A 404 12.83 -22.01 -2.39
N ALA A 405 12.15 -23.11 -2.67
CA ALA A 405 12.11 -23.73 -3.99
C ALA A 405 10.68 -23.67 -4.51
N LYS A 406 10.48 -23.09 -5.69
CA LYS A 406 9.19 -22.96 -6.37
C LYS A 406 9.29 -23.57 -7.76
N LEU A 407 8.43 -24.52 -8.08
CA LEU A 407 8.22 -25.07 -9.40
C LEU A 407 6.87 -24.57 -9.90
N GLU A 408 6.82 -23.89 -11.03
CA GLU A 408 5.58 -23.38 -11.64
C GLU A 408 5.51 -23.80 -13.10
N GLY A 409 4.32 -24.13 -13.58
CA GLY A 409 4.15 -24.54 -14.97
C GLY A 409 2.79 -25.11 -15.30
N GLY A 410 2.61 -25.43 -16.58
CA GLY A 410 1.39 -26.05 -17.08
C GLY A 410 1.09 -25.73 -18.54
N THR A 411 -0.17 -25.83 -18.93
CA THR A 411 -0.67 -25.56 -20.29
C THR A 411 -1.44 -24.25 -20.30
N PRO A 412 -1.83 -23.71 -21.49
CA PRO A 412 -2.68 -22.52 -21.55
C PRO A 412 -4.01 -22.64 -20.78
N SER A 413 -4.50 -23.86 -20.54
CA SER A 413 -5.74 -24.13 -19.80
C SER A 413 -5.52 -24.66 -18.39
N LEU A 414 -4.29 -24.92 -17.97
CA LEU A 414 -3.97 -25.43 -16.63
C LEU A 414 -2.66 -24.78 -16.17
N VAL A 415 -2.70 -23.97 -15.12
CA VAL A 415 -1.49 -23.43 -14.49
C VAL A 415 -1.38 -24.01 -13.09
N SER A 416 -0.22 -24.53 -12.75
CA SER A 416 0.04 -25.14 -11.44
C SER A 416 1.35 -24.66 -10.87
N TYR A 417 1.47 -24.71 -9.55
CA TYR A 417 2.71 -24.42 -8.88
C TYR A 417 2.84 -25.21 -7.58
N LEU A 418 4.08 -25.52 -7.25
CA LEU A 418 4.50 -26.14 -6.00
C LEU A 418 5.58 -25.25 -5.38
N SER A 419 5.50 -25.00 -4.08
CA SER A 419 6.47 -24.21 -3.35
C SER A 419 6.80 -24.85 -2.01
N TYR A 420 8.09 -24.92 -1.69
CA TYR A 420 8.59 -25.32 -0.40
C TYR A 420 9.48 -24.21 0.16
N THR A 421 9.24 -23.79 1.40
CA THR A 421 10.08 -22.83 2.12
C THR A 421 10.54 -23.44 3.43
N TYR A 422 11.84 -23.42 3.66
CA TYR A 422 12.47 -23.68 4.94
C TYR A 422 13.03 -22.37 5.51
N ARG A 423 12.82 -22.14 6.80
CA ARG A 423 13.49 -21.06 7.55
C ARG A 423 14.05 -21.63 8.84
N LEU A 424 15.27 -21.21 9.18
CA LEU A 424 15.93 -21.54 10.43
C LEU A 424 16.31 -20.26 11.15
N ARG A 425 16.08 -20.22 12.45
CA ARG A 425 16.61 -19.20 13.35
C ARG A 425 17.27 -19.88 14.53
N GLN A 426 18.50 -19.49 14.84
CA GLN A 426 19.26 -20.06 15.96
C GLN A 426 19.83 -18.96 16.84
N ASN A 427 19.73 -19.16 18.14
CA ASN A 427 20.42 -18.40 19.17
C ASN A 427 21.23 -19.40 20.00
N PHE A 428 22.52 -19.50 19.70
CA PHE A 428 23.44 -20.43 20.37
C PHE A 428 23.63 -20.06 21.83
N GLY A 429 23.69 -18.76 22.14
CA GLY A 429 23.84 -18.27 23.51
C GLY A 429 22.73 -18.76 24.43
N ARG A 430 21.49 -18.91 23.92
CA ARG A 430 20.32 -19.38 24.68
C ARG A 430 19.91 -20.82 24.37
N ASN A 431 20.64 -21.53 23.52
CA ASN A 431 20.29 -22.86 23.02
C ASN A 431 18.85 -22.93 22.46
N VAL A 432 18.44 -21.90 21.72
CA VAL A 432 17.11 -21.83 21.09
C VAL A 432 17.27 -21.99 19.58
N SER A 433 16.49 -22.89 18.99
CA SER A 433 16.39 -23.05 17.55
C SER A 433 14.94 -23.17 17.10
N ILE A 434 14.60 -22.48 16.02
CA ILE A 434 13.26 -22.50 15.42
C ILE A 434 13.40 -22.79 13.94
N GLY A 435 12.98 -23.98 13.54
CA GLY A 435 12.79 -24.39 12.15
C GLY A 435 11.33 -24.19 11.74
N TRP A 436 11.09 -23.56 10.60
CA TRP A 436 9.78 -23.43 9.97
C TRP A 436 9.82 -24.03 8.56
N ASN A 437 8.90 -24.93 8.28
CA ASN A 437 8.68 -25.49 6.95
C ASN A 437 7.29 -25.10 6.47
N ASN A 438 7.21 -24.47 5.30
CA ASN A 438 5.98 -24.20 4.59
C ASN A 438 5.96 -24.99 3.29
N PHE A 439 4.86 -25.67 3.02
CA PHE A 439 4.59 -26.35 1.76
C PHE A 439 3.30 -25.79 1.17
N THR A 440 3.33 -25.36 -0.09
CA THR A 440 2.15 -24.84 -0.80
C THR A 440 2.05 -25.46 -2.18
N LEU A 441 0.86 -25.94 -2.54
CA LEU A 441 0.54 -26.49 -3.85
C LEU A 441 -0.73 -25.82 -4.34
N GLY A 442 -0.70 -25.26 -5.55
CA GLY A 442 -1.87 -24.63 -6.15
C GLY A 442 -2.00 -24.95 -7.63
N ALA A 443 -3.22 -24.95 -8.12
CA ALA A 443 -3.52 -25.08 -9.54
C ALA A 443 -4.80 -24.31 -9.91
N SER A 444 -4.82 -23.74 -11.11
CA SER A 444 -6.00 -23.19 -11.77
C SER A 444 -6.20 -23.87 -13.12
N LYS A 445 -7.46 -24.13 -13.48
CA LYS A 445 -7.81 -24.79 -14.73
C LYS A 445 -9.04 -24.16 -15.37
N ASP A 446 -8.91 -23.82 -16.64
CA ASP A 446 -10.03 -23.47 -17.49
C ASP A 446 -10.67 -24.76 -18.00
N ILE A 447 -11.78 -25.16 -17.38
CA ILE A 447 -12.58 -26.32 -17.79
C ILE A 447 -13.25 -26.03 -19.13
N SER A 448 -13.65 -24.78 -19.36
CA SER A 448 -14.18 -24.27 -20.62
C SER A 448 -13.91 -22.76 -20.72
N PRO A 449 -14.12 -22.10 -21.89
CA PRO A 449 -14.01 -20.64 -22.01
C PRO A 449 -14.92 -19.85 -21.06
N LYS A 450 -15.90 -20.52 -20.44
CA LYS A 450 -16.87 -19.94 -19.50
C LYS A 450 -16.66 -20.38 -18.07
N LEU A 451 -15.80 -21.35 -17.77
CA LEU A 451 -15.64 -21.91 -16.44
C LEU A 451 -14.17 -22.09 -16.11
N SER A 452 -13.70 -21.35 -15.12
CA SER A 452 -12.37 -21.47 -14.54
C SER A 452 -12.49 -21.91 -13.09
N VAL A 453 -11.63 -22.83 -12.65
CA VAL A 453 -11.57 -23.31 -11.27
C VAL A 453 -10.15 -23.18 -10.74
N PHE A 454 -10.01 -23.05 -9.43
CA PHE A 454 -8.70 -23.09 -8.77
C PHE A 454 -8.78 -23.79 -7.42
N ALA A 455 -7.67 -24.37 -7.01
CA ALA A 455 -7.49 -24.93 -5.67
C ALA A 455 -6.04 -24.69 -5.21
N GLU A 456 -5.87 -24.44 -3.92
CA GLU A 456 -4.58 -24.20 -3.27
C GLU A 456 -4.60 -24.78 -1.87
N GLY A 457 -3.61 -25.61 -1.54
CA GLY A 457 -3.37 -26.10 -0.20
C GLY A 457 -2.03 -25.58 0.31
N SER A 458 -2.00 -25.11 1.56
CA SER A 458 -0.78 -24.69 2.24
C SER A 458 -0.69 -25.35 3.62
N GLN A 459 0.53 -25.66 4.05
CA GLN A 459 0.81 -26.25 5.36
C GLN A 459 2.03 -25.58 5.98
N ASP A 460 1.89 -25.16 7.23
CA ASP A 460 2.98 -24.67 8.08
C ASP A 460 3.28 -25.66 9.19
N THR A 461 4.57 -25.99 9.34
CA THR A 461 5.06 -26.81 10.45
C THR A 461 6.27 -26.16 11.09
N PHE A 462 6.34 -26.25 12.42
CA PHE A 462 7.43 -25.73 13.21
C PHE A 462 8.13 -26.87 13.95
N ALA A 463 9.45 -26.78 14.02
CA ALA A 463 10.32 -27.60 14.84
C ALA A 463 11.10 -26.68 15.77
N ILE A 464 10.98 -26.89 17.08
CA ILE A 464 11.62 -26.02 18.07
C ILE A 464 12.56 -26.89 18.90
N GLY A 465 13.82 -26.46 18.97
CA GLY A 465 14.76 -26.96 19.98
C GLY A 465 14.90 -25.90 21.06
N ASP A 466 14.58 -26.26 22.30
CA ASP A 466 14.71 -25.44 23.48
C ASP A 466 15.61 -26.12 24.55
N ASP A 467 16.08 -25.32 25.51
CA ASP A 467 16.80 -25.83 26.68
C ASP A 467 15.78 -26.39 27.69
N PRO A 468 15.77 -27.72 27.94
CA PRO A 468 14.80 -28.35 28.84
C PRO A 468 14.96 -27.92 30.31
N LEU A 469 16.01 -27.16 30.66
CA LEU A 469 16.31 -26.80 32.05
C LEU A 469 15.61 -25.53 32.55
N ASN A 470 14.81 -24.80 31.75
CA ASN A 470 14.41 -23.44 32.19
C ASN A 470 13.08 -22.83 31.71
N THR A 471 12.02 -23.58 31.37
CA THR A 471 10.69 -22.96 31.22
C THR A 471 9.54 -23.85 31.70
N ALA A 472 8.57 -23.22 32.39
CA ALA A 472 7.29 -23.82 32.77
C ALA A 472 6.34 -24.01 31.57
N ASP A 473 6.60 -23.29 30.46
CA ASP A 473 5.88 -23.40 29.19
C ASP A 473 6.87 -23.67 28.04
N PRO A 474 6.69 -24.74 27.25
CA PRO A 474 7.54 -24.99 26.08
C PRO A 474 7.25 -23.95 24.99
N LEU A 475 8.30 -23.42 24.36
CA LEU A 475 8.19 -22.40 23.29
C LEU A 475 7.28 -22.86 22.13
N GLY A 476 7.08 -24.18 21.97
CA GLY A 476 6.17 -24.83 21.02
C GLY A 476 4.76 -24.26 20.98
N ALA A 477 4.21 -23.82 22.12
CA ALA A 477 2.83 -23.32 22.19
C ALA A 477 2.61 -22.02 21.39
N TYR A 478 3.67 -21.24 21.14
CA TYR A 478 3.59 -19.98 20.39
C TYR A 478 3.71 -20.14 18.88
N PHE A 479 3.98 -21.35 18.38
CA PHE A 479 4.16 -21.64 16.96
C PHE A 479 3.21 -22.76 16.50
N PRO A 480 1.89 -22.50 16.51
CA PRO A 480 0.91 -23.51 16.15
C PRO A 480 1.07 -23.91 14.69
N LYS A 481 0.97 -25.21 14.42
CA LYS A 481 0.95 -25.74 13.06
C LYS A 481 -0.33 -25.27 12.37
N SER A 482 -0.26 -25.09 11.07
CA SER A 482 -1.37 -24.58 10.26
C SER A 482 -1.55 -25.40 9.00
N VAL A 483 -2.79 -25.56 8.57
CA VAL A 483 -3.17 -26.08 7.25
C VAL A 483 -4.27 -25.17 6.72
N SER A 484 -4.15 -24.73 5.47
CA SER A 484 -5.20 -24.02 4.76
C SER A 484 -5.49 -24.67 3.42
N LEU A 485 -6.75 -24.64 3.02
CA LEU A 485 -7.23 -25.10 1.73
C LEU A 485 -8.18 -24.05 1.18
N THR A 486 -7.85 -23.50 0.01
CA THR A 486 -8.70 -22.56 -0.71
C THR A 486 -9.11 -23.19 -2.03
N THR A 487 -10.39 -23.15 -2.36
CA THR A 487 -10.91 -23.60 -3.65
C THR A 487 -11.91 -22.60 -4.18
N GLY A 488 -12.00 -22.45 -5.49
CA GLY A 488 -12.98 -21.57 -6.08
C GLY A 488 -13.25 -21.86 -7.53
N ALA A 489 -14.33 -21.26 -8.02
CA ALA A 489 -14.78 -21.36 -9.39
C ALA A 489 -15.36 -20.03 -9.85
N THR A 490 -15.13 -19.69 -11.10
CA THR A 490 -15.72 -18.54 -11.79
C THR A 490 -16.39 -19.03 -13.06
N PHE A 491 -17.70 -18.80 -13.16
CA PHE A 491 -18.52 -19.10 -14.32
C PHE A 491 -18.97 -17.80 -15.01
N VAL A 492 -18.51 -17.58 -16.24
CA VAL A 492 -18.88 -16.44 -17.08
C VAL A 492 -19.93 -16.90 -18.10
N ARG A 493 -21.21 -16.64 -17.80
CA ARG A 493 -22.31 -17.00 -18.72
C ARG A 493 -22.22 -16.20 -20.02
N SER A 494 -21.90 -14.91 -19.91
CA SER A 494 -21.71 -13.94 -21.00
C SER A 494 -20.73 -12.84 -20.56
N PRO A 495 -20.21 -11.99 -21.47
CA PRO A 495 -19.37 -10.84 -21.10
C PRO A 495 -20.05 -9.86 -20.12
N ARG A 496 -21.37 -9.94 -19.96
CA ARG A 496 -22.17 -9.11 -19.05
C ARG A 496 -22.59 -9.83 -17.78
N GLU A 497 -22.29 -11.12 -17.60
CA GLU A 497 -22.84 -11.92 -16.48
C GLU A 497 -21.84 -12.97 -16.00
N SER A 498 -21.46 -12.89 -14.73
CA SER A 498 -20.53 -13.82 -14.09
C SER A 498 -20.97 -14.21 -12.69
N PHE A 499 -20.69 -15.45 -12.34
CA PHE A 499 -20.86 -16.02 -11.01
C PHE A 499 -19.49 -16.47 -10.52
N SER A 500 -19.15 -16.21 -9.26
CA SER A 500 -17.96 -16.77 -8.64
C SER A 500 -18.27 -17.29 -7.25
N GLY A 501 -17.54 -18.33 -6.86
CA GLY A 501 -17.61 -18.90 -5.52
C GLY A 501 -16.21 -19.24 -5.05
N VAL A 502 -15.89 -18.89 -3.80
CA VAL A 502 -14.64 -19.22 -3.15
C VAL A 502 -14.95 -19.82 -1.79
N MET A 503 -14.22 -20.85 -1.41
CA MET A 503 -14.23 -21.47 -0.10
C MET A 503 -12.79 -21.44 0.41
N GLN A 504 -12.61 -21.00 1.65
CA GLN A 504 -11.37 -21.10 2.38
C GLN A 504 -11.62 -21.87 3.67
N TYR A 505 -10.94 -23.01 3.81
CA TYR A 505 -10.84 -23.77 5.04
C TYR A 505 -9.47 -23.51 5.66
N PHE A 506 -9.42 -23.30 6.97
CA PHE A 506 -8.17 -23.23 7.70
C PHE A 506 -8.28 -23.99 9.02
N LEU A 507 -7.18 -24.59 9.41
CA LEU A 507 -7.03 -25.35 10.64
C LEU A 507 -5.68 -24.96 11.25
N THR A 508 -5.72 -24.56 12.50
CA THR A 508 -4.53 -24.45 13.35
C THR A 508 -4.71 -25.38 14.55
N ASP A 509 -3.66 -25.51 15.37
CA ASP A 509 -3.78 -26.20 16.66
C ASP A 509 -4.88 -25.56 17.53
N ASN A 510 -5.09 -24.25 17.38
CA ASN A 510 -6.00 -23.48 18.21
C ASN A 510 -7.37 -23.26 17.57
N TRP A 511 -7.46 -23.10 16.26
CA TRP A 511 -8.67 -22.64 15.57
C TRP A 511 -9.02 -23.51 14.37
N VAL A 512 -10.30 -23.55 14.02
CA VAL A 512 -10.78 -24.10 12.75
C VAL A 512 -11.78 -23.14 12.15
N GLY A 513 -11.69 -22.88 10.85
CA GLY A 513 -12.62 -21.99 10.19
C GLY A 513 -12.93 -22.41 8.77
N ASN A 514 -14.10 -21.99 8.32
CA ASN A 514 -14.58 -22.16 6.96
C ASN A 514 -15.26 -20.86 6.54
N GLN A 515 -14.76 -20.27 5.46
CA GLN A 515 -15.25 -19.03 4.89
C GLN A 515 -15.65 -19.29 3.45
N VAL A 516 -16.94 -19.22 3.16
CA VAL A 516 -17.46 -19.27 1.79
C VAL A 516 -17.87 -17.87 1.38
N THR A 517 -17.58 -17.50 0.14
CA THR A 517 -18.02 -16.25 -0.48
C THR A 517 -18.52 -16.56 -1.88
N LEU A 518 -19.78 -16.24 -2.13
CA LEU A 518 -20.43 -16.32 -3.43
C LEU A 518 -20.66 -14.91 -3.95
N SER A 519 -20.39 -14.69 -5.23
CA SER A 519 -20.62 -13.41 -5.89
C SER A 519 -21.33 -13.62 -7.23
N TYR A 520 -22.25 -12.72 -7.54
CA TYR A 520 -22.94 -12.64 -8.82
C TYR A 520 -22.89 -11.22 -9.34
N ARG A 521 -22.39 -11.04 -10.55
CA ARG A 521 -22.27 -9.73 -11.20
C ARG A 521 -22.97 -9.74 -12.54
N ARG A 522 -23.74 -8.69 -12.82
CA ARG A 522 -24.41 -8.47 -14.09
C ARG A 522 -24.36 -7.02 -14.57
N SER A 523 -23.93 -6.81 -15.81
CA SER A 523 -24.12 -5.56 -16.55
C SER A 523 -25.50 -5.59 -17.21
N LEU A 524 -26.41 -4.74 -16.74
CA LEU A 524 -27.76 -4.61 -17.28
C LEU A 524 -27.76 -3.80 -18.59
N SER A 525 -26.91 -2.78 -18.67
CA SER A 525 -26.64 -1.98 -19.86
C SER A 525 -25.17 -1.54 -19.87
N ALA A 526 -24.77 -0.68 -20.82
CA ALA A 526 -23.45 -0.04 -20.81
C ALA A 526 -23.26 0.89 -19.58
N ALA A 527 -24.38 1.46 -19.10
CA ALA A 527 -24.42 2.38 -17.97
C ALA A 527 -24.68 1.67 -16.64
N ASN A 528 -25.47 0.60 -16.63
CA ASN A 528 -26.00 0.02 -15.39
C ASN A 528 -25.40 -1.35 -15.10
N SER A 529 -24.97 -1.57 -13.86
CA SER A 529 -24.49 -2.86 -13.39
C SER A 529 -24.92 -3.15 -11.96
N PHE A 530 -24.91 -4.43 -11.61
CA PHE A 530 -25.39 -4.96 -10.36
C PHE A 530 -24.45 -6.06 -9.86
N ASP A 531 -24.18 -6.08 -8.56
CA ASP A 531 -23.34 -7.05 -7.87
C ASP A 531 -24.04 -7.54 -6.59
N VAL A 532 -24.03 -8.85 -6.36
CA VAL A 532 -24.54 -9.50 -5.15
C VAL A 532 -23.42 -10.34 -4.59
N SER A 533 -23.17 -10.23 -3.29
CA SER A 533 -22.34 -11.17 -2.57
C SER A 533 -23.06 -11.77 -1.36
N LEU A 534 -22.79 -13.06 -1.12
CA LEU A 534 -23.25 -13.81 0.04
C LEU A 534 -22.04 -14.53 0.64
N ALA A 535 -21.73 -14.28 1.90
CA ALA A 535 -20.53 -14.80 2.54
C ALA A 535 -20.86 -15.42 3.90
N PRO A 536 -21.19 -16.73 3.97
CA PRO A 536 -21.32 -17.45 5.21
C PRO A 536 -19.94 -17.87 5.73
N TRP A 537 -19.56 -17.33 6.89
CA TRP A 537 -18.27 -17.52 7.52
C TRP A 537 -18.44 -18.08 8.92
N ARG A 538 -17.62 -19.07 9.25
CA ARG A 538 -17.59 -19.69 10.56
C ARG A 538 -16.15 -19.85 11.02
N MET A 539 -15.92 -19.56 12.29
CA MET A 539 -14.67 -19.83 12.98
C MET A 539 -14.98 -20.40 14.36
N SER A 540 -14.29 -21.47 14.75
CA SER A 540 -14.40 -22.07 16.07
C SER A 540 -13.04 -22.07 16.76
N ASP A 541 -13.07 -21.70 18.02
CA ASP A 541 -11.97 -21.87 18.96
C ASP A 541 -11.95 -23.34 19.42
N ARG A 542 -10.84 -24.05 19.25
CA ARG A 542 -10.66 -25.47 19.62
C ARG A 542 -10.12 -25.65 21.05
N LEU A 543 -9.57 -24.60 21.66
CA LEU A 543 -8.99 -24.68 23.00
C LEU A 543 -10.05 -24.43 24.07
N TYR A 544 -10.77 -23.32 23.95
CA TYR A 544 -11.70 -22.87 24.99
C TYR A 544 -13.14 -22.72 24.50
N GLY A 545 -13.37 -22.71 23.18
CA GLY A 545 -14.71 -22.56 22.60
C GLY A 545 -15.35 -21.18 22.80
N LEU A 546 -14.60 -20.19 23.29
CA LEU A 546 -15.14 -18.88 23.70
C LEU A 546 -15.06 -17.79 22.62
N THR A 547 -14.18 -17.95 21.62
CA THR A 547 -13.81 -16.86 20.70
C THR A 547 -14.23 -17.08 19.24
N GLY A 548 -15.05 -18.11 18.99
CA GLY A 548 -15.59 -18.39 17.65
C GLY A 548 -16.73 -17.46 17.22
N TYR A 549 -17.06 -17.48 15.93
CA TYR A 549 -18.23 -16.81 15.36
C TYR A 549 -18.87 -17.66 14.26
N ASP A 550 -20.16 -17.44 14.02
CA ASP A 550 -20.90 -17.91 12.85
C ASP A 550 -21.67 -16.72 12.28
N ALA A 551 -21.36 -16.35 11.05
CA ALA A 551 -21.86 -15.13 10.40
C ALA A 551 -22.29 -15.42 8.97
N THR A 552 -23.35 -14.76 8.51
CA THR A 552 -23.75 -14.72 7.11
C THR A 552 -23.87 -13.28 6.68
N LEU A 553 -23.03 -12.88 5.73
CA LEU A 553 -22.97 -11.52 5.19
C LEU A 553 -23.66 -11.50 3.82
N PHE A 554 -24.49 -10.50 3.58
CA PHE A 554 -25.13 -10.24 2.30
C PHE A 554 -24.86 -8.80 1.88
N SER A 555 -24.42 -8.60 0.65
CA SER A 555 -24.20 -7.27 0.08
C SER A 555 -24.77 -7.20 -1.32
N LEU A 556 -25.43 -6.08 -1.60
CA LEU A 556 -26.03 -5.73 -2.87
C LEU A 556 -25.44 -4.41 -3.33
N ARG A 557 -24.98 -4.30 -4.57
CA ARG A 557 -24.50 -3.04 -5.13
C ARG A 557 -25.11 -2.80 -6.49
N PHE A 558 -25.63 -1.60 -6.69
CA PHE A 558 -26.15 -1.14 -7.98
C PHE A 558 -25.39 0.10 -8.40
N THR A 559 -24.75 0.04 -9.57
CA THR A 559 -23.98 1.15 -10.15
C THR A 559 -24.64 1.62 -11.43
N THR A 560 -24.82 2.93 -11.58
CA THR A 560 -25.24 3.57 -12.82
C THR A 560 -24.20 4.61 -13.25
N LYS A 561 -23.88 4.65 -14.55
CA LYS A 561 -22.98 5.62 -15.17
C LYS A 561 -23.78 6.61 -16.00
N PHE A 562 -23.34 7.87 -16.05
CA PHE A 562 -24.02 8.94 -16.78
C PHE A 562 -23.08 10.01 -17.32
#